data_AF-A0A2D7V6A0-F1
#
_entry.id   AF-A0A2D7V6A0-F1
#
_cell.length_a   1.000
_cell.length_b   1.000
_cell.length_c   1.000
_cell.angle_alpha   90.00
_cell.angle_beta   90.00
_cell.angle_gamma   90.00
#
_symmetry.space_group_name_H-M   'P 1'
#
loop_
_entity.id
_entity.type
_entity.pdbx_description
1 polymer ?
#
loop_
_entity_poly.entity_id
_entity_poly.type
_entity_poly.pdbx_seq_one_letter_code
_entity_poly.pdbx_strand_id
1 'polypeptide(L)'
;MKIINFIKTGSCYLPFLGLMIYGHSLIAVPSVEQIRLPEGFKIELLYSVPRDDQGSWVAMCQDDKGRLIVSDQHGGIYRFPIPKLGEKVDPASIQQITYSVVGAKARRRIIGTDPKPMTPELAKLPKIGHAQGLCY
;
A
#
# COMPACT_ATOMS: atom_id res chain seq x y z
N MET A 1 -4.34 -0.83 0.93
CA MET A 1 -3.21 -1.74 0.63
C MET A 1 -2.24 -1.72 1.81
N LYS A 2 -1.55 -2.83 2.08
CA LYS A 2 -0.35 -2.87 2.92
C LYS A 2 0.85 -3.14 2.02
N ILE A 3 1.96 -2.42 2.21
CA ILE A 3 3.21 -2.74 1.51
C ILE A 3 4.00 -3.71 2.35
N ILE A 4 4.43 -4.78 1.70
CA ILE A 4 5.06 -5.90 2.35
C ILE A 4 6.33 -6.28 1.59
N ASN A 5 7.45 -6.40 2.31
CA ASN A 5 8.71 -6.86 1.76
C ASN A 5 8.91 -8.36 2.04
N PHE A 6 9.49 -9.11 1.10
CA PHE A 6 9.76 -10.56 1.21
C PHE A 6 11.24 -10.85 1.02
N ILE A 7 11.85 -11.57 1.95
CA ILE A 7 13.31 -11.78 1.96
C ILE A 7 13.63 -13.25 2.23
N LYS A 8 14.52 -13.85 1.43
CA LYS A 8 15.02 -15.20 1.68
C LYS A 8 16.31 -15.16 2.52
N THR A 9 16.23 -15.51 3.79
CA THR A 9 17.35 -15.79 4.69
C THR A 9 17.61 -17.30 4.74
N GLY A 10 18.80 -17.73 4.32
CA GLY A 10 19.20 -19.15 4.38
C GLY A 10 19.55 -19.65 5.78
N SER A 11 19.50 -20.98 5.89
CA SER A 11 20.00 -21.86 6.95
C SER A 11 18.98 -22.30 8.02
N CYS A 12 18.73 -23.61 7.99
CA CYS A 12 17.83 -24.44 8.78
C CYS A 12 18.11 -24.38 10.29
N TYR A 13 17.07 -24.56 11.11
CA TYR A 13 16.98 -25.43 12.31
C TYR A 13 15.59 -25.20 12.99
N LEU A 14 14.79 -26.28 13.13
CA LEU A 14 13.54 -26.38 13.93
C LEU A 14 13.79 -27.41 15.08
N PRO A 15 12.96 -27.52 16.15
CA PRO A 15 11.53 -27.18 16.24
C PRO A 15 11.07 -26.52 17.57
N PHE A 16 9.81 -26.06 17.67
CA PHE A 16 8.82 -26.53 18.67
C PHE A 16 7.43 -25.87 18.53
N LEU A 17 6.43 -26.63 18.98
CA LEU A 17 4.98 -26.56 18.82
C LEU A 17 4.30 -25.51 19.73
N GLY A 18 3.23 -24.86 19.25
CA GLY A 18 2.36 -24.01 20.10
C GLY A 18 0.99 -23.70 19.47
N LEU A 19 -0.07 -24.19 20.11
CA LEU A 19 -1.49 -24.03 19.81
C LEU A 19 -2.02 -22.67 20.29
N MET A 20 -2.81 -21.91 19.50
CA MET A 20 -3.64 -20.81 20.03
C MET A 20 -4.96 -20.61 19.25
N ILE A 21 -6.03 -20.71 20.05
CA ILE A 21 -7.45 -20.29 19.97
C ILE A 21 -7.81 -19.12 19.04
N TYR A 22 -8.96 -19.26 18.35
CA TYR A 22 -9.60 -18.27 17.48
C TYR A 22 -10.47 -17.28 18.26
N GLY A 23 -10.25 -15.98 18.05
CA GLY A 23 -11.12 -14.88 18.50
C GLY A 23 -11.76 -14.14 17.30
N HIS A 24 -12.99 -13.69 17.49
CA HIS A 24 -13.89 -13.05 16.49
C HIS A 24 -13.28 -11.82 15.78
N SER A 25 -13.45 -11.73 14.45
CA SER A 25 -12.83 -10.72 13.60
C SER A 25 -13.76 -9.53 13.29
N LEU A 26 -13.40 -8.35 13.80
CA LEU A 26 -13.81 -7.05 13.26
C LEU A 26 -12.82 -6.71 12.13
N ILE A 27 -13.16 -6.94 10.85
CA ILE A 27 -12.34 -6.71 9.62
C ILE A 27 -10.85 -6.49 9.96
N ALA A 28 -10.21 -7.51 10.53
CA ALA A 28 -8.87 -7.38 11.06
C ALA A 28 -7.91 -7.60 9.90
N VAL A 29 -7.11 -6.58 9.59
CA VAL A 29 -6.05 -6.71 8.60
C VAL A 29 -5.08 -7.77 9.10
N PRO A 30 -4.66 -8.76 8.27
CA PRO A 30 -3.84 -9.83 8.78
C PRO A 30 -2.57 -9.28 9.43
N SER A 31 -2.31 -9.72 10.65
CA SER A 31 -1.05 -9.47 11.33
C SER A 31 0.04 -10.29 10.63
N VAL A 32 1.31 -9.91 10.79
CA VAL A 32 2.42 -10.60 10.11
C VAL A 32 2.42 -12.10 10.44
N GLU A 33 2.00 -12.44 11.66
CA GLU A 33 1.92 -13.80 12.21
C GLU A 33 0.84 -14.65 11.51
N GLN A 34 -0.12 -14.04 10.83
CA GLN A 34 -1.18 -14.75 10.09
C GLN A 34 -0.78 -15.12 8.66
N ILE A 35 0.41 -14.70 8.21
CA ILE A 35 0.93 -14.96 6.86
C ILE A 35 1.86 -16.18 6.91
N ARG A 36 1.53 -17.22 6.15
CA ARG A 36 2.39 -18.41 6.01
C ARG A 36 3.51 -18.11 5.02
N LEU A 37 4.74 -18.34 5.45
CA LEU A 37 5.94 -18.17 4.63
C LEU A 37 6.65 -19.52 4.44
N PRO A 38 7.26 -19.76 3.26
CA PRO A 38 8.19 -20.88 3.11
C PRO A 38 9.38 -20.72 4.06
N GLU A 39 10.06 -21.83 4.37
CA GLU A 39 11.24 -21.80 5.22
C GLU A 39 12.32 -20.87 4.66
N GLY A 40 12.95 -20.11 5.55
CA GLY A 40 13.93 -19.10 5.19
C GLY A 40 13.33 -17.84 4.60
N PHE A 41 12.01 -17.64 4.54
CA PHE A 41 11.44 -16.36 4.14
C PHE A 41 11.05 -15.51 5.36
N LYS A 42 11.27 -14.20 5.24
CA LYS A 42 10.84 -13.18 6.19
C LYS A 42 9.94 -12.17 5.51
N ILE A 43 9.06 -11.58 6.29
CA ILE A 43 8.09 -10.60 5.84
C ILE A 43 8.03 -9.42 6.80
N GLU A 44 7.92 -8.21 6.28
CA GLU A 44 7.77 -6.99 7.09
C GLU A 44 6.68 -6.09 6.53
N LEU A 45 5.92 -5.45 7.43
CA LEU A 45 4.94 -4.44 7.07
C LEU A 45 5.64 -3.07 6.98
N LEU A 46 5.79 -2.55 5.77
CA LEU A 46 6.47 -1.27 5.52
C LEU A 46 5.54 -0.07 5.71
N TYR A 47 4.29 -0.18 5.26
CA TYR A 47 3.32 0.92 5.31
C TYR A 47 1.88 0.41 5.24
N SER A 48 1.00 1.01 6.05
CA SER A 48 -0.46 0.85 5.96
C SER A 48 -1.06 2.11 5.39
N VAL A 49 -1.66 2.01 4.20
CA VAL A 49 -2.19 3.18 3.49
C VAL A 49 -3.41 3.75 4.23
N PRO A 50 -3.39 5.03 4.65
CA PRO A 50 -4.56 5.69 5.22
C PRO A 50 -5.62 5.84 4.12
N ARG A 51 -6.69 5.06 4.21
CA ARG A 51 -7.68 4.94 3.12
C ARG A 51 -8.42 6.26 2.85
N ASP A 52 -8.68 7.03 3.89
CA ASP A 52 -9.41 8.29 3.78
C ASP A 52 -8.55 9.37 3.08
N ASP A 53 -7.22 9.33 3.30
CA ASP A 53 -6.30 10.35 2.78
C ASP A 53 -5.63 9.96 1.46
N GLN A 54 -5.32 8.68 1.25
CA GLN A 54 -4.53 8.18 0.12
C GLN A 54 -5.28 7.13 -0.72
N GLY A 55 -6.55 6.88 -0.38
CA GLY A 55 -7.42 5.97 -1.11
C GLY A 55 -7.01 4.50 -0.98
N SER A 56 -7.34 3.70 -1.98
CA SER A 56 -7.00 2.29 -2.00
C SER A 56 -5.97 2.04 -3.09
N TRP A 57 -4.71 1.82 -2.68
CA TRP A 57 -3.70 1.48 -3.67
C TRP A 57 -3.98 0.12 -4.30
N VAL A 58 -3.83 -0.01 -5.62
CA VAL A 58 -4.20 -1.22 -6.39
C VAL A 58 -3.13 -1.71 -7.36
N ALA A 59 -2.11 -0.88 -7.63
CA ALA A 59 -0.98 -1.23 -8.48
C ALA A 59 0.31 -0.63 -7.91
N MET A 60 1.44 -1.29 -8.16
CA MET A 60 2.76 -0.84 -7.73
C MET A 60 3.83 -1.26 -8.75
N CYS A 61 4.81 -0.40 -8.98
CA CYS A 61 6.02 -0.71 -9.73
C CYS A 61 7.23 0.03 -9.14
N GLN A 62 8.44 -0.35 -9.56
CA GLN A 62 9.67 0.36 -9.20
C GLN A 62 10.14 1.20 -10.38
N ASP A 63 10.64 2.39 -10.11
CA ASP A 63 11.31 3.21 -11.13
C ASP A 63 12.83 2.93 -11.20
N ASP A 64 13.48 3.57 -12.17
CA ASP A 64 14.93 3.49 -12.41
C ASP A 64 15.80 4.09 -11.30
N LYS A 65 15.20 4.69 -10.27
CA LYS A 65 15.87 5.31 -9.13
C LYS A 65 15.62 4.54 -7.82
N GLY A 66 15.05 3.35 -7.89
CA GLY A 66 14.77 2.52 -6.72
C GLY A 66 13.67 3.08 -5.82
N ARG A 67 12.71 3.80 -6.40
CA ARG A 67 11.51 4.30 -5.69
C ARG A 67 10.31 3.43 -6.06
N LEU A 68 9.38 3.31 -5.12
CA LEU A 68 8.07 2.72 -5.40
C LEU A 68 7.14 3.77 -5.98
N ILE A 69 6.48 3.40 -7.08
CA ILE A 69 5.36 4.11 -7.69
C ILE A 69 4.11 3.29 -7.41
N VAL A 70 3.07 3.91 -6.87
CA VAL A 70 1.83 3.23 -6.48
C VAL A 70 0.62 4.03 -6.94
N SER A 71 -0.43 3.32 -7.36
CA SER A 71 -1.66 3.93 -7.86
C SER A 71 -2.80 3.76 -6.88
N ASP A 72 -3.48 4.85 -6.53
CA ASP A 72 -4.83 4.79 -5.95
C ASP A 72 -5.86 4.34 -7.01
N GLN A 73 -6.81 3.50 -6.60
CA GLN A 73 -7.88 2.95 -7.44
C GLN A 73 -8.69 4.05 -8.13
N HIS A 74 -8.93 5.16 -7.44
CA HIS A 74 -9.78 6.25 -7.93
C HIS A 74 -9.11 7.62 -7.93
N GLY A 75 -7.92 7.74 -7.34
CA GLY A 75 -7.16 8.98 -7.23
C GLY A 75 -5.95 9.03 -8.16
N GLY A 76 -4.88 9.61 -7.63
CA GLY A 76 -3.61 9.82 -8.32
C GLY A 76 -2.57 8.74 -8.02
N ILE A 77 -1.35 9.02 -8.49
CA ILE A 77 -0.16 8.19 -8.28
C ILE A 77 0.68 8.81 -7.17
N TYR A 78 1.24 7.96 -6.32
CA TYR A 78 2.18 8.32 -5.27
C TYR A 78 3.56 7.72 -5.56
N ARG A 79 4.59 8.37 -5.03
CA ARG A 79 5.99 7.99 -5.17
C ARG A 79 6.74 8.20 -3.86
N PHE A 80 7.55 7.22 -3.45
CA PHE A 80 8.41 7.31 -2.27
C PHE A 80 9.62 6.38 -2.39
N PRO A 81 10.74 6.68 -1.71
CA PRO A 81 11.89 5.79 -1.65
C PRO A 81 11.54 4.47 -0.95
N ILE A 82 12.14 3.36 -1.40
CA ILE A 82 12.04 2.09 -0.68
C ILE A 82 12.89 2.20 0.60
N PRO A 83 12.31 1.97 1.79
CA PRO A 83 13.06 2.04 3.05
C PRO A 83 14.09 0.91 3.11
N LYS A 84 15.12 1.07 3.95
CA LYS A 84 16.06 -0.03 4.20
C LYS A 84 15.35 -1.15 4.94
N LEU A 85 15.96 -2.34 4.90
CA LEU A 85 15.46 -3.48 5.64
C LEU A 85 15.32 -3.16 7.14
N GLY A 86 14.14 -3.44 7.72
CA GLY A 86 13.83 -3.15 9.12
C GLY A 86 13.33 -1.73 9.38
N GLU A 87 13.33 -0.85 8.37
CA GLU A 87 12.78 0.49 8.46
C GLU A 87 11.36 0.55 7.88
N LYS A 88 10.52 1.45 8.41
CA LYS A 88 9.19 1.74 7.86
C LYS A 88 9.28 2.85 6.83
N VAL A 89 8.29 2.93 5.94
CA VAL A 89 8.13 4.09 5.07
C VAL A 89 7.85 5.32 5.94
N ASP A 90 8.64 6.37 5.76
CA ASP A 90 8.33 7.68 6.31
C ASP A 90 7.13 8.28 5.56
N PRO A 91 5.99 8.54 6.22
CA PRO A 91 4.82 9.13 5.58
C PRO A 91 5.13 10.48 4.90
N ALA A 92 6.07 11.26 5.42
CA ALA A 92 6.46 12.54 4.83
C ALA A 92 7.23 12.39 3.51
N SER A 93 7.80 11.22 3.25
CA SER A 93 8.49 10.92 1.99
C SER A 93 7.54 10.58 0.83
N ILE A 94 6.24 10.37 1.12
CA ILE A 94 5.22 9.99 0.15
C ILE A 94 4.77 11.23 -0.63
N GLN A 95 5.19 11.29 -1.89
CA GLN A 95 4.87 12.38 -2.80
C GLN A 95 3.73 11.96 -3.74
N GLN A 96 2.65 12.72 -3.76
CA GLN A 96 1.66 12.61 -4.82
C GLN A 96 2.21 13.27 -6.09
N ILE A 97 2.26 12.53 -7.18
CA ILE A 97 2.86 13.01 -8.45
C ILE A 97 1.83 13.29 -9.53
N THR A 98 0.59 12.82 -9.36
CA THR A 98 -0.53 13.08 -10.27
C THR A 98 -1.84 13.17 -9.49
N TYR A 99 -2.89 13.68 -10.13
CA TYR A 99 -4.21 13.79 -9.51
C TYR A 99 -5.34 13.39 -10.47
N SER A 100 -6.42 12.84 -9.92
CA SER A 100 -7.66 12.53 -10.64
C SER A 100 -8.78 13.44 -10.17
N VAL A 101 -9.39 14.16 -11.11
CA VAL A 101 -10.58 15.01 -10.89
C VAL A 101 -11.88 14.19 -10.81
N VAL A 102 -11.83 12.93 -11.27
CA VAL A 102 -12.99 12.05 -11.28
C VAL A 102 -12.91 11.19 -10.02
N GLY A 103 -13.91 11.32 -9.16
CA GLY A 103 -14.12 10.46 -8.01
C GLY A 103 -14.61 9.08 -8.45
N ALA A 104 -14.64 8.11 -7.53
CA ALA A 104 -15.30 6.85 -7.87
C ALA A 104 -16.81 7.08 -8.04
N LYS A 105 -17.45 6.36 -8.96
CA LYS A 105 -18.91 6.28 -8.96
C LYS A 105 -19.36 5.60 -7.67
N ALA A 106 -20.28 6.23 -6.93
CA ALA A 106 -20.91 5.63 -5.77
C ALA A 106 -21.50 4.24 -6.14
N ARG A 107 -21.28 3.25 -5.28
CA ARG A 107 -21.85 1.89 -5.42
C ARG A 107 -22.38 1.44 -4.05
N ARG A 108 -23.14 0.34 -4.02
CA ARG A 108 -23.75 -0.22 -2.79
C ARG A 108 -22.78 -0.36 -1.59
N ARG A 109 -21.47 -0.53 -1.83
CA ARG A 109 -20.41 -0.65 -0.79
C ARG A 109 -19.34 0.45 -0.87
N ILE A 110 -19.56 1.48 -1.68
CA ILE A 110 -18.61 2.57 -1.96
C ILE A 110 -19.38 3.87 -1.75
N ILE A 111 -19.20 4.46 -0.56
CA ILE A 111 -19.80 5.73 -0.10
C ILE A 111 -18.64 6.71 0.12
N GLY A 112 -18.83 8.00 -0.20
CA GLY A 112 -17.81 9.03 0.03
C GLY A 112 -16.66 9.02 -0.98
N THR A 113 -16.97 8.84 -2.26
CA THR A 113 -15.97 8.82 -3.34
C THR A 113 -15.92 10.10 -4.15
N ASP A 114 -16.28 11.20 -3.51
CA ASP A 114 -16.13 12.52 -4.09
C ASP A 114 -14.65 12.76 -4.41
N PRO A 115 -14.34 13.45 -5.52
CA PRO A 115 -12.98 13.89 -5.79
C PRO A 115 -12.45 14.65 -4.59
N LYS A 116 -11.20 14.37 -4.18
CA LYS A 116 -10.58 15.10 -3.06
C LYS A 116 -10.60 16.60 -3.37
N PRO A 117 -10.84 17.48 -2.37
CA PRO A 117 -10.88 18.91 -2.60
C PRO A 117 -9.59 19.38 -3.26
N MET A 118 -9.72 20.23 -4.28
CA MET A 118 -8.60 20.73 -5.06
C MET A 118 -7.77 21.70 -4.22
N THR A 119 -6.60 21.27 -3.77
CA THR A 119 -5.63 22.16 -3.10
C THR A 119 -4.77 22.88 -4.15
N PRO A 120 -4.21 24.07 -3.83
CA PRO A 120 -3.31 24.78 -4.74
C PRO A 120 -2.08 23.96 -5.17
N GLU A 121 -1.66 22.99 -4.37
CA GLU A 121 -0.56 22.09 -4.68
C GLU A 121 -0.98 20.99 -5.67
N LEU A 122 -2.13 20.36 -5.44
CA LEU A 122 -2.69 19.35 -6.35
C LEU A 122 -3.03 19.95 -7.73
N ALA A 123 -3.39 21.23 -7.77
CA ALA A 123 -3.64 21.95 -9.02
C ALA A 123 -2.43 22.07 -9.94
N LYS A 124 -1.21 21.95 -9.39
CA LYS A 124 0.04 21.98 -10.17
C LYS A 124 0.40 20.62 -10.75
N LEU A 125 -0.22 19.54 -10.25
CA LEU A 125 0.11 18.19 -10.70
C LEU A 125 -0.58 17.87 -12.03
N PRO A 126 0.05 17.00 -12.85
CA PRO A 126 -0.59 16.46 -14.04
C PRO A 126 -1.94 15.82 -13.70
N LYS A 127 -2.96 16.26 -14.43
CA LYS A 127 -4.29 15.67 -14.38
C LYS A 127 -4.29 14.44 -15.27
N ILE A 128 -4.34 13.28 -14.64
CA ILE A 128 -4.51 12.01 -15.33
C ILE A 128 -5.88 11.44 -14.92
N GLY A 129 -6.48 10.61 -15.78
CA GLY A 129 -7.63 9.83 -15.38
C GLY A 129 -7.28 8.86 -14.23
N HIS A 130 -8.24 8.03 -13.81
CA HIS A 130 -8.00 7.04 -12.76
C HIS A 130 -6.71 6.25 -13.03
N ALA A 131 -5.80 6.27 -12.04
CA ALA A 131 -4.47 5.71 -12.20
C ALA A 131 -4.45 4.17 -12.23
N GLN A 132 -5.61 3.53 -12.02
CA GLN A 132 -5.78 2.07 -11.96
C GLN A 132 -5.16 1.34 -13.15
N GLY A 133 -5.00 1.94 -14.33
CA GLY A 133 -4.40 1.29 -15.52
C GLY A 133 -2.93 1.63 -15.84
N LEU A 134 -2.26 2.48 -15.06
CA LEU A 134 -0.95 3.04 -15.44
C LEU A 134 0.26 2.29 -14.86
N CYS A 135 0.08 1.46 -13.83
CA CYS A 135 1.16 0.81 -13.10
C CYS A 135 1.12 -0.72 -13.21
N TYR A 136 0.65 -1.26 -14.33
CA TYR A 136 0.67 -2.70 -14.64
C TYR A 136 1.85 -3.06 -15.54
#